data_AF-A0A917TZL0-F1
#
_entry.id   AF-A0A917TZL0-F1
#
_cell.length_a   1.000
_cell.length_b   1.000
_cell.length_c   1.000
_cell.angle_alpha   90.00
_cell.angle_beta   90.00
_cell.angle_gamma   90.00
#
_symmetry.space_group_name_H-M   'P 1'
#
loop_
_entity.id
_entity.type
_entity.pdbx_description
1 polymer ?
#
loop_
_entity_poly.entity_id
_entity_poly.type
_entity_poly.pdbx_seq_one_letter_code
_entity_poly.pdbx_strand_id
1 'polypeptide(L)'
;MNRTARRVLLAVAFVVATTAVGVATNYATGARLDDWDKAASWVSAGVAAASLLVSAFAAFFTQRAFNTEERARVAREQLAFTLIRSFAAIEQEALNYGKRSAGRPDRPLSLREVRALMADSEVWNDQDEIGFDLATRARNSIVHGDLEKVDILDLRYANEKAQHLLGKIRSATHTST
;
A
#
# COMPACT_ATOMS: atom_id res chain seq x y z
N MET A 1 0.97 9.06 9.94
CA MET A 1 0.05 9.98 10.65
C MET A 1 0.77 11.30 10.90
N ASN A 2 0.23 12.43 10.43
CA ASN A 2 0.92 13.72 10.52
C ASN A 2 1.10 14.09 12.01
N ARG A 3 2.31 14.48 12.43
CA ARG A 3 2.67 14.72 13.85
C ARG A 3 1.70 15.72 14.52
N THR A 4 1.14 16.63 13.74
CA THR A 4 0.17 17.65 14.16
C THR A 4 -1.16 17.06 14.65
N ALA A 5 -1.73 16.07 13.95
CA ALA A 5 -3.02 15.48 14.33
C ALA A 5 -2.93 14.69 15.65
N ARG A 6 -1.79 14.02 15.89
CA ARG A 6 -1.51 13.32 17.16
C ARG A 6 -1.42 14.28 18.35
N ARG A 7 -0.82 15.46 18.14
CA ARG A 7 -0.67 16.50 19.17
C ARG A 7 -2.00 17.18 19.50
N VAL A 8 -2.82 17.48 18.49
CA VAL A 8 -4.16 18.07 18.68
C VAL A 8 -5.05 17.11 19.48
N LEU A 9 -5.05 15.82 19.16
CA LEU A 9 -5.85 14.83 19.90
C LEU A 9 -5.40 14.65 21.35
N LEU A 10 -4.08 14.62 21.60
CA LEU A 10 -3.54 14.58 22.97
C LEU A 10 -3.90 15.82 23.78
N ALA A 11 -3.87 17.00 23.15
CA ALA A 11 -4.25 18.26 23.80
C ALA A 11 -5.74 18.27 24.18
N VAL A 12 -6.63 17.82 23.29
CA VAL A 12 -8.07 17.75 23.57
C VAL A 12 -8.37 16.76 24.70
N ALA A 13 -7.76 15.57 24.68
CA ALA A 13 -7.92 14.60 25.76
C ALA A 13 -7.41 15.14 27.11
N PHE A 14 -6.27 15.84 27.10
CA PHE A 14 -5.71 16.46 28.30
C PHE A 14 -6.61 17.54 28.87
N VAL A 15 -7.17 18.43 28.03
CA VAL A 15 -8.10 19.49 28.44
C VAL A 15 -9.38 18.91 29.05
N VAL A 16 -9.97 17.87 28.43
CA VAL A 16 -11.19 17.23 28.96
C VAL A 16 -10.91 16.57 30.31
N ALA A 17 -9.79 15.86 30.45
CA ALA A 17 -9.40 15.21 31.70
C ALA A 17 -9.11 16.24 32.82
N THR A 18 -8.38 17.32 32.52
CA THR A 18 -8.10 18.38 33.51
C THR A 18 -9.35 19.16 33.89
N THR A 19 -10.28 19.40 32.96
CA THR A 19 -11.54 20.08 33.28
C THR A 19 -12.44 19.20 34.16
N ALA A 20 -12.53 17.89 33.88
CA ALA A 20 -13.30 16.96 34.71
C ALA A 20 -12.73 16.84 36.13
N VAL A 21 -11.40 16.74 36.27
CA VAL A 21 -10.73 16.70 37.57
C VAL A 21 -10.91 18.03 38.31
N GLY A 22 -10.74 19.17 37.63
CA GLY A 22 -10.87 20.51 38.23
C GLY A 22 -12.28 20.80 38.75
N VAL A 23 -13.31 20.36 38.03
CA VAL A 23 -14.72 20.46 38.47
C VAL A 23 -14.97 19.56 39.69
N ALA A 24 -14.44 18.33 39.68
CA ALA A 24 -14.59 17.40 40.82
C ALA A 24 -13.87 17.91 42.08
N THR A 25 -12.65 18.45 41.96
CA THR A 25 -11.88 18.96 43.11
C THR A 25 -12.47 20.23 43.70
N ASN A 26 -12.93 21.19 42.88
CA ASN A 26 -13.50 22.44 43.40
C ASN A 26 -14.80 22.22 44.18
N TYR A 27 -15.62 21.24 43.79
CA TYR A 27 -16.87 20.94 44.48
C TYR A 27 -16.70 20.05 45.72
N ALA A 28 -15.71 19.15 45.73
CA ALA A 28 -15.39 18.35 46.92
C ALA A 28 -14.99 19.22 48.13
N THR A 29 -14.39 20.39 47.89
CA THR A 29 -14.02 21.37 48.94
C THR A 29 -15.16 22.28 49.41
N GLY A 30 -16.29 22.36 48.70
CA GLY A 30 -17.35 23.36 48.95
C GLY A 30 -18.75 22.83 49.26
N ALA A 31 -19.00 21.52 49.15
CA ALA A 31 -20.35 20.97 49.26
C ALA A 31 -20.76 20.59 50.70
N ARG A 32 -21.95 21.02 51.13
CA ARG A 32 -22.68 20.42 52.26
C ARG A 32 -23.09 18.99 51.89
N LEU A 33 -23.16 18.10 52.90
CA LEU A 33 -23.47 16.67 52.77
C LEU A 33 -24.84 16.36 52.10
N ASP A 34 -25.70 17.35 51.86
CA ASP A 34 -27.04 17.17 51.28
C ASP A 34 -27.09 17.24 49.74
N ASP A 35 -26.01 17.62 49.04
CA ASP A 35 -25.98 17.74 47.58
C ASP A 35 -25.24 16.58 46.86
N TRP A 36 -25.00 15.46 47.55
CA TRP A 36 -24.28 14.29 47.00
C TRP A 36 -24.98 13.66 45.80
N ASP A 37 -26.32 13.69 45.73
CA ASP A 37 -27.07 13.21 44.57
C ASP A 37 -26.79 14.04 43.31
N LYS A 38 -26.60 15.36 43.47
CA LYS A 38 -26.18 16.21 42.35
C LYS A 38 -24.76 15.86 41.94
N ALA A 39 -23.82 15.76 42.88
CA ALA A 39 -22.44 15.37 42.59
C ALA A 39 -22.35 14.03 41.84
N ALA A 40 -23.15 13.03 42.25
CA ALA A 40 -23.21 11.72 41.59
C ALA A 40 -23.75 11.81 40.14
N SER A 41 -24.77 12.63 39.88
CA SER A 41 -25.29 12.85 38.52
C SER A 41 -24.27 13.50 37.57
N TRP A 42 -23.43 14.42 38.06
CA TRP A 42 -22.39 15.06 37.24
C TRP A 42 -21.16 14.17 37.04
N VAL A 43 -20.77 13.39 38.04
CA VAL A 43 -19.68 12.39 37.91
C VAL A 43 -20.09 11.29 36.94
N SER A 44 -21.32 10.79 37.03
CA SER A 44 -21.84 9.79 36.09
C SER A 44 -21.99 10.37 34.68
N ALA A 45 -22.41 11.63 34.52
CA ALA A 45 -22.39 12.32 33.23
C ALA A 45 -20.97 12.46 32.67
N GLY A 46 -19.98 12.78 33.51
CA GLY A 46 -18.57 12.87 33.16
C GLY A 46 -17.97 11.53 32.73
N VAL A 47 -18.28 10.45 33.46
CA VAL A 47 -17.88 9.08 33.13
C VAL A 47 -18.56 8.59 31.85
N ALA A 48 -19.84 8.91 31.63
CA ALA A 48 -20.56 8.58 30.41
C ALA A 48 -19.98 9.32 29.20
N ALA A 49 -19.71 10.63 29.32
CA ALA A 49 -19.08 11.42 28.27
C ALA A 49 -17.67 10.91 27.95
N ALA A 50 -16.87 10.57 28.98
CA ALA A 50 -15.55 9.96 28.79
C ALA A 50 -15.65 8.58 28.11
N SER A 51 -16.62 7.75 28.49
CA SER A 51 -16.84 6.42 27.90
C SER A 51 -17.29 6.50 26.45
N LEU A 52 -18.15 7.47 26.10
CA LEU A 52 -18.54 7.76 24.72
C LEU A 52 -17.36 8.25 23.89
N LEU A 53 -16.49 9.10 24.44
CA LEU A 53 -15.28 9.57 23.76
C LEU A 53 -14.26 8.44 23.55
N VAL A 54 -14.05 7.56 24.53
CA VAL A 54 -13.18 6.39 24.40
C VAL A 54 -13.75 5.39 23.39
N SER A 55 -15.06 5.14 23.40
CA SER A 55 -15.72 4.25 22.44
C SER A 55 -15.69 4.82 21.02
N ALA A 56 -15.93 6.13 20.86
CA ALA A 56 -15.79 6.84 19.59
C ALA A 56 -14.34 6.82 19.08
N PHE A 57 -13.36 6.90 19.99
CA PHE A 57 -11.95 6.75 19.65
C PHE A 57 -11.64 5.32 19.20
N ALA A 58 -12.05 4.30 19.95
CA ALA A 58 -11.88 2.90 19.58
C ALA A 58 -12.51 2.62 18.20
N ALA A 59 -13.74 3.09 17.96
CA ALA A 59 -14.43 2.97 16.68
C ALA A 59 -13.70 3.70 15.53
N PHE A 60 -13.16 4.89 15.78
CA PHE A 60 -12.39 5.63 14.78
C PHE A 60 -11.06 4.93 14.41
N PHE A 61 -10.38 4.34 15.40
CA PHE A 61 -9.12 3.61 15.16
C PHE A 61 -9.34 2.27 14.47
N THR A 62 -10.37 1.51 14.86
CA THR A 62 -10.74 0.27 14.17
C THR A 62 -11.16 0.56 12.72
N GLN A 63 -12.03 1.56 12.50
CA GLN A 63 -12.40 1.99 11.13
C GLN A 63 -11.19 2.43 10.30
N ARG A 64 -10.21 3.12 10.89
CA ARG A 64 -8.97 3.49 10.18
C ARG A 64 -8.11 2.28 9.85
N ALA A 65 -7.95 1.34 10.77
CA ALA A 65 -7.15 0.13 10.56
C ALA A 65 -7.72 -0.71 9.41
N PHE A 66 -9.03 -0.97 9.42
CA PHE A 66 -9.72 -1.67 8.34
C PHE A 66 -9.58 -0.92 7.00
N ASN A 67 -9.76 0.39 6.99
CA ASN A 67 -9.59 1.19 5.78
C ASN A 67 -8.16 1.18 5.25
N THR A 68 -7.14 1.10 6.11
CA THR A 68 -5.73 1.04 5.67
C THR A 68 -5.34 -0.32 5.12
N GLU A 69 -5.82 -1.40 5.73
CA GLU A 69 -5.56 -2.77 5.26
C GLU A 69 -6.23 -3.02 3.90
N GLU A 70 -7.49 -2.60 3.77
CA GLU A 70 -8.23 -2.70 2.51
C GLU A 70 -7.59 -1.86 1.41
N ARG A 71 -7.14 -0.63 1.70
CA ARG A 71 -6.39 0.17 0.72
C ARG A 71 -5.07 -0.48 0.33
N ALA A 72 -4.37 -1.11 1.26
CA ALA A 72 -3.11 -1.81 0.97
C ALA A 72 -3.35 -3.08 0.14
N ARG A 73 -4.46 -3.79 0.38
CA ARG A 73 -4.91 -4.92 -0.43
C ARG A 73 -5.23 -4.48 -1.86
N VAL A 74 -6.10 -3.48 -2.02
CA VAL A 74 -6.48 -2.92 -3.32
C VAL A 74 -5.24 -2.40 -4.07
N ALA A 75 -4.32 -1.71 -3.39
CA ALA A 75 -3.08 -1.24 -4.01
C ALA A 75 -2.19 -2.40 -4.49
N ARG A 76 -2.06 -3.48 -3.70
CA ARG A 76 -1.32 -4.68 -4.11
C ARG A 76 -1.95 -5.35 -5.33
N GLU A 77 -3.27 -5.52 -5.34
CA GLU A 77 -4.01 -6.09 -6.48
C GLU A 77 -3.83 -5.26 -7.76
N GLN A 78 -3.92 -3.93 -7.65
CA GLN A 78 -3.69 -3.02 -8.78
C GLN A 78 -2.26 -3.13 -9.32
N LEU A 79 -1.26 -3.18 -8.43
CA LEU A 79 0.15 -3.35 -8.83
C LEU A 79 0.41 -4.72 -9.46
N ALA A 80 -0.20 -5.78 -8.91
CA ALA A 80 -0.08 -7.13 -9.45
C ALA A 80 -0.67 -7.23 -10.85
N PHE A 81 -1.85 -6.65 -11.06
CA PHE A 81 -2.49 -6.60 -12.37
C PHE A 81 -1.70 -5.78 -13.38
N THR A 82 -1.13 -4.65 -12.94
CA THR A 82 -0.23 -3.84 -13.77
C THR A 82 1.02 -4.62 -14.18
N LEU A 83 1.58 -5.43 -13.28
CA LEU A 83 2.75 -6.25 -13.58
C LEU A 83 2.43 -7.31 -14.64
N ILE A 84 1.30 -8.01 -14.51
CA ILE A 84 0.84 -8.99 -15.50
C ILE A 84 0.68 -8.34 -16.88
N ARG A 85 0.03 -7.17 -16.95
CA ARG A 85 -0.12 -6.43 -18.21
C ARG A 85 1.22 -6.00 -18.81
N SER A 86 2.17 -5.60 -17.97
CA SER A 86 3.52 -5.21 -18.41
C SER A 86 4.25 -6.39 -19.04
N PHE A 87 4.14 -7.60 -18.45
CA PHE A 87 4.73 -8.81 -19.02
C PHE A 87 4.10 -9.22 -20.35
N ALA A 88 2.77 -9.13 -20.48
CA ALA A 88 2.11 -9.38 -21.76
C ALA A 88 2.60 -8.40 -22.85
N ALA A 89 2.81 -7.14 -22.49
CA ALA A 89 3.38 -6.15 -23.40
C ALA A 89 4.84 -6.45 -23.76
N ILE A 90 5.66 -6.87 -22.79
CA ILE A 90 7.06 -7.29 -23.04
C ILE A 90 7.11 -8.47 -24.02
N GLU A 91 6.30 -9.51 -23.81
CA GLU A 91 6.23 -10.67 -24.71
C GLU A 91 5.82 -10.26 -26.13
N GLN A 92 4.81 -9.39 -26.25
CA GLN A 92 4.33 -8.90 -27.55
C GLN A 92 5.39 -8.04 -28.27
N GLU A 93 6.04 -7.12 -27.57
CA GLU A 93 7.06 -6.25 -28.17
C GLU A 93 8.33 -7.03 -28.52
N ALA A 94 8.74 -7.97 -27.68
CA ALA A 94 9.87 -8.86 -27.98
C ALA A 94 9.59 -9.74 -29.19
N LEU A 95 8.34 -10.22 -29.34
CA LEU A 95 7.92 -10.94 -30.54
C LEU A 95 7.99 -10.03 -31.77
N ASN A 96 7.48 -8.80 -31.70
CA ASN A 96 7.56 -7.84 -32.80
C ASN A 96 9.01 -7.54 -33.20
N TYR A 97 9.88 -7.33 -32.21
CA TYR A 97 11.32 -7.17 -32.41
C TYR A 97 11.91 -8.38 -33.13
N GLY A 98 11.67 -9.59 -32.63
CA GLY A 98 12.20 -10.83 -33.21
C GLY A 98 11.71 -11.10 -34.63
N LYS A 99 10.48 -10.72 -34.98
CA LYS A 99 9.97 -10.79 -36.36
C LYS A 99 10.77 -9.88 -37.29
N ARG A 100 11.03 -8.64 -36.87
CA ARG A 100 11.74 -7.62 -37.67
C ARG A 100 13.23 -7.91 -37.79
N SER A 101 13.88 -8.17 -36.67
CA SER A 101 15.34 -8.26 -36.59
C SER A 101 15.87 -9.66 -36.90
N ALA A 102 15.07 -10.71 -36.68
CA ALA A 102 15.53 -12.10 -36.75
C ALA A 102 14.62 -13.02 -37.58
N GLY A 103 13.64 -12.48 -38.32
CA GLY A 103 12.76 -13.27 -39.20
C GLY A 103 11.99 -14.39 -38.50
N ARG A 104 11.69 -14.23 -37.20
CA ARG A 104 11.08 -15.28 -36.39
C ARG A 104 9.60 -15.53 -36.75
N PRO A 105 9.12 -16.77 -36.62
CA PRO A 105 7.72 -17.12 -36.88
C PRO A 105 6.76 -16.50 -35.86
N ASP A 106 5.50 -16.31 -36.30
CA ASP A 106 4.37 -15.73 -35.57
C ASP A 106 3.82 -16.64 -34.46
N ARG A 107 4.68 -17.09 -33.54
CA ARG A 107 4.26 -17.83 -32.35
C ARG A 107 4.57 -17.03 -31.08
N PRO A 108 3.79 -17.24 -30.00
CA PRO A 108 4.12 -16.68 -28.69
C PRO A 108 5.53 -17.06 -28.27
N LEU A 109 6.25 -16.10 -27.68
CA LEU A 109 7.55 -16.34 -27.06
C LEU A 109 7.35 -16.64 -25.57
N SER A 110 7.98 -17.69 -25.09
CA SER A 110 8.12 -17.90 -23.65
C SER A 110 9.03 -16.82 -23.04
N LEU A 111 8.88 -16.53 -21.74
CA LEU A 111 9.75 -15.58 -21.04
C LEU A 111 11.25 -15.92 -21.17
N ARG A 112 11.58 -17.21 -21.23
CA ARG A 112 12.95 -17.67 -21.48
C ARG A 112 13.45 -17.27 -22.87
N GLU A 113 12.59 -17.41 -23.89
CA GLU A 113 12.92 -17.01 -25.26
C GLU A 113 12.99 -15.50 -25.41
N VAL A 114 12.13 -14.75 -24.71
CA VAL A 114 12.22 -13.28 -24.65
C VAL A 114 13.58 -12.87 -24.06
N ARG A 115 13.96 -13.42 -22.90
CA ARG A 115 15.24 -13.13 -22.27
C ARG A 115 16.42 -13.42 -23.21
N ALA A 116 16.46 -14.62 -23.79
CA ALA A 116 17.53 -14.99 -24.72
C ALA A 116 17.59 -14.05 -25.92
N LEU A 117 16.45 -13.75 -26.54
CA LEU A 117 16.40 -12.86 -27.69
C LEU A 117 16.92 -11.45 -27.36
N MET A 118 16.55 -10.89 -26.21
CA MET A 118 16.98 -9.55 -25.82
C MET A 118 18.47 -9.48 -25.44
N ALA A 119 19.00 -10.54 -24.80
CA ALA A 119 20.42 -10.66 -24.48
C ALA A 119 21.28 -10.84 -25.74
N ASP A 120 20.89 -11.77 -26.62
CA ASP A 120 21.60 -12.06 -27.89
C ASP A 120 21.64 -10.84 -28.82
N SER A 121 20.63 -9.97 -28.71
CA SER A 121 20.52 -8.74 -29.52
C SER A 121 21.13 -7.52 -28.84
N GLU A 122 21.81 -7.69 -27.70
CA GLU A 122 22.40 -6.62 -26.87
C GLU A 122 21.42 -5.50 -26.47
N VAL A 123 20.11 -5.77 -26.54
CA VAL A 123 19.06 -4.82 -26.13
C VAL A 123 19.02 -4.69 -24.62
N TRP A 124 19.29 -5.80 -23.93
CA TRP A 124 19.38 -5.89 -22.49
C TRP A 124 20.81 -6.19 -22.06
N ASN A 125 21.24 -5.57 -20.97
CA ASN A 125 22.50 -5.87 -20.31
C ASN A 125 22.27 -6.77 -19.07
N ASP A 126 23.35 -7.17 -18.40
CA ASP A 126 23.28 -8.04 -17.22
C ASP A 126 22.35 -7.50 -16.11
N GLN A 127 22.29 -6.17 -15.93
CA GLN A 127 21.41 -5.56 -14.93
C GLN A 127 19.94 -5.65 -15.33
N ASP A 128 19.65 -5.55 -16.62
CA ASP A 128 18.31 -5.73 -17.18
C ASP A 128 17.84 -7.17 -17.00
N GLU A 129 18.72 -8.14 -17.21
CA GLU A 129 18.42 -9.57 -16.98
C GLU A 129 18.10 -9.85 -15.51
N ILE A 130 18.89 -9.31 -14.58
CA ILE A 130 18.60 -9.42 -13.14
C ILE A 130 17.25 -8.78 -12.81
N GLY A 131 16.95 -7.62 -13.41
CA GLY A 131 15.66 -6.94 -13.27
C GLY A 131 14.50 -7.78 -13.82
N PHE A 132 14.70 -8.44 -14.94
CA PHE A 132 13.71 -9.33 -15.57
C PHE A 132 13.44 -10.58 -14.71
N ASP A 133 14.48 -11.19 -14.14
CA ASP A 133 14.34 -12.33 -13.23
C ASP A 133 13.59 -11.96 -11.95
N LEU A 134 13.85 -10.77 -11.40
CA LEU A 134 13.13 -10.27 -10.23
C LEU A 134 11.66 -10.01 -10.54
N ALA A 135 11.37 -9.35 -11.66
CA ALA A 135 10.00 -9.13 -12.11
C ALA A 135 9.26 -10.45 -12.43
N THR A 136 9.96 -11.44 -12.99
CA THR A 136 9.41 -12.76 -13.32
C THR A 136 9.06 -13.55 -12.07
N ARG A 137 9.89 -13.50 -11.02
CA ARG A 137 9.59 -14.12 -9.71
C ARG A 137 8.33 -13.52 -9.09
N ALA A 138 8.18 -12.20 -9.11
CA ALA A 138 6.98 -11.53 -8.63
C ALA A 138 5.74 -11.95 -9.46
N ARG A 139 5.85 -11.95 -10.79
CA ARG A 139 4.79 -12.44 -11.69
C ARG A 139 4.37 -13.88 -11.37
N ASN A 140 5.32 -14.80 -11.22
CA ASN A 140 5.02 -16.20 -10.93
C ASN A 140 4.31 -16.36 -9.58
N SER A 141 4.74 -15.59 -8.56
CA SER A 141 4.06 -15.57 -7.26
C SER A 141 2.60 -15.11 -7.40
N ILE A 142 2.32 -14.10 -8.22
CA ILE A 142 0.95 -13.65 -8.49
C ILE A 142 0.13 -14.75 -9.20
N VAL A 143 0.68 -15.32 -10.28
CA VAL A 143 -0.02 -16.32 -11.10
C VAL A 143 -0.35 -17.59 -10.31
N HIS A 144 0.52 -17.97 -9.37
CA HIS A 144 0.31 -19.15 -8.51
C HIS A 144 -0.53 -18.86 -7.25
N GLY A 145 -1.10 -17.65 -7.11
CA GLY A 145 -2.00 -17.31 -6.01
C GLY A 145 -1.30 -16.90 -4.71
N ASP A 146 0.02 -16.67 -4.73
CA ASP A 146 0.83 -16.28 -3.58
C ASP A 146 0.97 -14.75 -3.43
N LEU A 147 0.02 -13.96 -3.97
CA LEU A 147 0.08 -12.49 -3.95
C LEU A 147 0.21 -11.91 -2.52
N GLU A 148 -0.43 -12.54 -1.54
CA GLU A 148 -0.39 -12.10 -0.14
C GLU A 148 1.02 -12.15 0.46
N LYS A 149 1.90 -13.00 -0.08
CA LYS A 149 3.28 -13.19 0.36
C LYS A 149 4.26 -12.21 -0.30
N VAL A 150 3.82 -11.44 -1.29
CA VAL A 150 4.67 -10.48 -1.99
C VAL A 150 4.54 -9.09 -1.35
N ASP A 151 5.67 -8.50 -0.94
CA ASP A 151 5.68 -7.14 -0.41
C ASP A 151 5.21 -6.14 -1.49
N ILE A 152 4.44 -5.14 -1.08
CA ILE A 152 4.01 -4.05 -1.96
C ILE A 152 5.20 -3.28 -2.56
N LEU A 153 6.30 -3.14 -1.81
CA LEU A 153 7.52 -2.50 -2.29
C LEU A 153 8.19 -3.34 -3.39
N ASP A 154 8.24 -4.66 -3.21
CA ASP A 154 8.77 -5.59 -4.19
C ASP A 154 7.93 -5.58 -5.48
N LEU A 155 6.60 -5.57 -5.36
CA LEU A 155 5.70 -5.43 -6.52
C LEU A 155 5.90 -4.11 -7.25
N ARG A 156 6.09 -3.01 -6.53
CA ARG A 156 6.33 -1.70 -7.14
C ARG A 156 7.68 -1.67 -7.87
N TYR A 157 8.73 -2.21 -7.25
CA TYR A 157 10.05 -2.32 -7.85
C TYR A 157 10.04 -3.23 -9.09
N ALA A 158 9.37 -4.39 -9.01
CA ALA A 158 9.16 -5.28 -10.16
C ALA A 158 8.43 -4.58 -11.32
N ASN A 159 7.40 -3.77 -11.02
CA ASN A 159 6.70 -2.97 -12.03
C ASN A 159 7.62 -1.94 -12.68
N GLU A 160 8.40 -1.21 -11.89
CA GLU A 160 9.37 -0.24 -12.40
C GLU A 160 10.38 -0.90 -13.36
N LYS A 161 10.90 -2.07 -12.97
CA LYS A 161 11.80 -2.86 -13.81
C LYS A 161 11.11 -3.35 -15.09
N ALA A 162 9.90 -3.91 -14.99
CA ALA A 162 9.15 -4.34 -16.18
C ALA A 162 8.91 -3.18 -17.16
N GLN A 163 8.54 -1.99 -16.66
CA GLN A 163 8.33 -0.81 -17.51
C GLN A 163 9.63 -0.29 -18.14
N HIS A 164 10.73 -0.31 -17.40
CA HIS A 164 12.05 0.05 -17.94
C HIS A 164 12.47 -0.88 -19.08
N LEU A 165 12.33 -2.20 -18.87
CA LEU A 165 12.64 -3.23 -19.86
C LEU A 165 11.77 -3.09 -21.11
N LEU A 166 10.46 -2.87 -20.93
CA LEU A 166 9.53 -2.61 -22.02
C LEU A 166 9.93 -1.38 -22.84
N GLY A 167 10.35 -0.31 -22.16
CA GLY A 167 10.85 0.91 -22.80
C GLY A 167 12.04 0.63 -23.72
N LYS A 168 13.02 -0.15 -23.24
CA LYS A 168 14.19 -0.56 -24.04
C LYS A 168 13.81 -1.37 -25.27
N ILE A 169 12.92 -2.36 -25.12
CA ILE A 169 12.46 -3.18 -26.25
C ILE A 169 11.79 -2.28 -27.30
N ARG A 170 10.87 -1.40 -26.89
CA ARG A 170 10.18 -0.49 -27.80
C ARG A 170 11.17 0.40 -28.56
N SER A 171 12.11 1.02 -27.86
CA SER A 171 13.15 1.81 -28.49
C SER A 171 13.90 1.00 -29.55
N ALA A 172 14.36 -0.21 -29.23
CA ALA A 172 15.05 -1.08 -30.19
C ALA A 172 14.18 -1.49 -31.40
N THR A 173 12.90 -1.79 -31.18
CA THR A 173 11.94 -2.14 -32.24
C THR A 173 11.67 -1.00 -33.22
N HIS A 174 11.69 0.25 -32.72
CA HIS A 174 11.46 1.45 -33.53
C HIS A 174 12.72 1.97 -34.23
N THR A 175 13.92 1.69 -33.73
CA THR A 175 15.18 2.07 -34.40
C THR A 175 15.56 1.10 -35.52
N SER A 176 15.01 -0.12 -35.52
CA SER A 176 15.30 -1.17 -36.52
C SER A 176 14.44 -1.05 -37.81
N THR A 177 13.77 0.08 -38.04
CA THR A 177 13.06 0.42 -39.28
C THR A 177 13.86 1.42 -40.10
#